data_AF-A0A2A2JMA2-F1
#
_entry.id   AF-A0A2A2JMA2-F1
#
_cell.length_a   1.000
_cell.length_b   1.000
_cell.length_c   1.000
_cell.angle_alpha   90.00
_cell.angle_beta   90.00
_cell.angle_gamma   90.00
#
_symmetry.space_group_name_H-M   'P 1'
#
loop_
_entity.id
_entity.type
_entity.pdbx_description
1 polymer ?
#
loop_
_entity_poly.entity_id
_entity_poly.type
_entity_poly.pdbx_seq_one_letter_code
_entity_poly.pdbx_strand_id
1 'polypeptide(L)'
;MVPEFFIIDAYQARFPGLYQIYTETPERRRINAMYVIVIVCLILSLAHLITSLSCLYGAVKYRKMYIWPWFFTCAPLICMTTAYAVLWWSGDIFNEQLTFSVAEFVMSCCINGVCLIIVLFFYCRLAGNFTSNVPRHSHKHRRKRKRRHTEQLFIMPSPVPIAEPSVAVPVQQPYTYYAVHGVPAPAPLLVQVEDRYSEKPPNHLPAWRTEWPDVPDAQLQRKLKRHMRKEMGPKVEPARIDGSLDFYAPEPYDGTFPWKMKRIQDNYRRQRESPAEKIAKMYYEHWPEELPNIPKSMRQNLRTERERTEDQMRHEGLQKTTNIIS
;
A
#
# COMPACT_ATOMS: atom_id res chain seq x y z
N MET A 1 -30.10 -15.97 -50.12
CA MET A 1 -28.72 -15.91 -49.57
C MET A 1 -28.38 -14.46 -49.36
N VAL A 2 -28.62 -13.96 -48.15
CA VAL A 2 -28.19 -12.61 -47.75
C VAL A 2 -26.85 -12.80 -47.04
N PRO A 3 -25.78 -12.09 -47.42
CA PRO A 3 -24.48 -12.27 -46.79
C PRO A 3 -24.55 -11.79 -45.33
N GLU A 4 -24.34 -12.72 -44.39
CA GLU A 4 -24.31 -12.46 -42.93
C GLU A 4 -23.25 -11.43 -42.50
N PHE A 5 -22.32 -11.08 -43.39
CA PHE A 5 -21.29 -10.07 -43.14
C PHE A 5 -21.84 -8.65 -42.89
N PHE A 6 -22.99 -8.28 -43.46
CA PHE A 6 -23.54 -6.92 -43.27
C PHE A 6 -24.21 -6.70 -41.91
N ILE A 7 -24.62 -7.78 -41.22
CA ILE A 7 -25.33 -7.66 -39.93
C ILE A 7 -24.35 -7.40 -38.79
N ILE A 8 -23.12 -7.93 -38.87
CA ILE A 8 -22.09 -7.77 -37.84
C ILE A 8 -21.58 -6.31 -37.79
N ASP A 9 -21.44 -5.66 -38.95
CA ASP A 9 -21.03 -4.24 -39.04
C ASP A 9 -22.06 -3.28 -38.46
N ALA A 10 -23.35 -3.58 -38.59
CA ALA A 10 -24.42 -2.72 -38.07
C ALA A 10 -24.45 -2.67 -36.52
N TYR A 11 -24.02 -3.73 -35.84
CA TYR A 11 -23.86 -3.74 -34.38
C TYR A 11 -22.56 -3.08 -33.93
N GLN A 12 -21.47 -3.19 -34.69
CA GLN A 12 -20.22 -2.46 -34.43
C GLN A 12 -20.39 -0.94 -34.53
N ALA A 13 -21.19 -0.47 -35.48
CA ALA A 13 -21.42 0.96 -35.71
C ALA A 13 -22.25 1.65 -34.61
N ARG A 14 -23.04 0.89 -33.82
CA ARG A 14 -23.97 1.47 -32.84
C ARG A 14 -23.31 1.86 -31.52
N PHE A 15 -22.18 1.24 -31.19
CA PHE A 15 -21.37 1.55 -30.01
C PHE A 15 -19.86 1.39 -30.31
N PRO A 16 -19.28 2.32 -31.10
CA PRO A 16 -17.89 2.18 -31.57
C PRO A 16 -16.87 2.02 -30.43
N GLY A 17 -17.13 2.65 -29.26
CA GLY A 17 -16.27 2.50 -28.08
C GLY A 17 -16.39 1.17 -27.34
N LEU A 18 -17.55 0.50 -27.39
CA LEU A 18 -17.76 -0.75 -26.63
C LEU A 18 -17.10 -1.93 -27.36
N TYR A 19 -17.20 -1.98 -28.69
CA TYR A 19 -16.52 -3.00 -29.48
C TYR A 19 -15.01 -2.83 -29.44
N GLN A 20 -14.50 -1.60 -29.44
CA GLN A 20 -13.06 -1.34 -29.30
C GLN A 20 -12.53 -1.81 -27.94
N ILE A 21 -13.34 -1.72 -26.88
CA ILE A 21 -13.01 -2.32 -25.58
C ILE A 21 -13.01 -3.85 -25.66
N TYR A 22 -13.96 -4.50 -26.35
CA TYR A 22 -14.02 -5.97 -26.40
C TYR A 22 -13.03 -6.62 -27.38
N THR A 23 -12.64 -5.93 -28.45
CA THR A 23 -11.67 -6.41 -29.46
C THR A 23 -10.24 -6.01 -29.13
N GLU A 24 -10.02 -5.10 -28.17
CA GLU A 24 -8.69 -4.80 -27.65
C GLU A 24 -8.07 -6.01 -26.96
N THR A 25 -6.80 -6.27 -27.28
CA THR A 25 -5.99 -7.24 -26.54
C THR A 25 -5.99 -6.89 -25.05
N PRO A 26 -6.02 -7.88 -24.14
CA PRO A 26 -6.05 -7.64 -22.70
C PRO A 26 -4.87 -6.77 -22.22
N GLU A 27 -3.75 -6.84 -22.94
CA GLU A 27 -2.56 -6.03 -22.70
C GLU A 27 -2.80 -4.53 -22.95
N ARG A 28 -3.50 -4.17 -24.04
CA ARG A 28 -3.79 -2.76 -24.36
C ARG A 28 -4.75 -2.13 -23.35
N ARG A 29 -5.72 -2.90 -22.84
CA ARG A 29 -6.63 -2.45 -21.77
C ARG A 29 -5.89 -2.16 -20.47
N ARG A 30 -4.92 -3.02 -20.12
CA ARG A 30 -4.07 -2.82 -18.93
C ARG A 30 -3.26 -1.54 -19.04
N ILE A 31 -2.64 -1.30 -20.21
CA ILE A 31 -1.86 -0.10 -20.46
C ILE A 31 -2.74 1.15 -20.37
N ASN A 32 -3.93 1.14 -20.99
CA ASN A 32 -4.85 2.28 -20.92
C ASN A 32 -5.30 2.55 -19.48
N ALA A 33 -5.64 1.51 -18.71
CA ALA A 33 -5.97 1.64 -17.29
C ALA A 33 -4.80 2.22 -16.48
N MET A 34 -3.56 1.82 -16.78
CA MET A 34 -2.35 2.38 -16.17
C MET A 34 -2.16 3.87 -16.48
N TYR A 35 -2.41 4.30 -17.72
CA TYR A 35 -2.36 5.72 -18.05
C TYR A 35 -3.42 6.54 -17.31
N VAL A 36 -4.65 6.04 -17.23
CA VAL A 36 -5.75 6.72 -16.53
C VAL A 36 -5.42 6.90 -15.04
N ILE A 37 -4.95 5.84 -14.37
CA ILE A 37 -4.63 5.93 -12.94
C ILE A 37 -3.45 6.88 -12.68
N VAL A 38 -2.44 6.92 -13.54
CA VAL A 38 -1.31 7.85 -13.43
C VAL A 38 -1.80 9.30 -13.55
N ILE A 39 -2.66 9.61 -14.52
CA ILE A 39 -3.22 10.96 -14.70
C ILE A 39 -4.05 11.37 -13.49
N VAL A 40 -4.87 10.46 -12.96
CA VAL A 40 -5.67 10.75 -11.75
C VAL A 40 -4.77 10.96 -10.54
N CYS A 41 -3.74 10.13 -10.34
CA CYS A 41 -2.74 10.33 -9.28
C CYS A 41 -2.01 11.68 -9.41
N LEU A 42 -1.69 12.11 -10.63
CA LEU A 42 -1.07 13.41 -10.88
C LEU A 42 -1.99 14.56 -10.47
N ILE A 43 -3.26 14.54 -10.89
CA ILE A 43 -4.26 15.56 -10.54
C ILE A 43 -4.47 15.59 -9.02
N LEU A 44 -4.62 14.43 -8.39
CA LEU A 44 -4.76 14.32 -6.94
C LEU A 44 -3.51 14.83 -6.21
N SER A 45 -2.32 14.59 -6.73
CA SER A 45 -1.06 15.09 -6.15
C SER A 45 -0.98 16.62 -6.19
N LEU A 46 -1.41 17.25 -7.30
CA LEU A 46 -1.48 18.71 -7.40
C LEU A 46 -2.52 19.30 -6.44
N ALA A 47 -3.71 18.69 -6.36
CA ALA A 47 -4.73 19.09 -5.39
C ALA A 47 -4.26 18.89 -3.94
N HIS A 48 -3.52 17.82 -3.67
CA HIS A 48 -2.93 17.53 -2.37
C HIS A 48 -1.83 18.52 -2.01
N LEU A 49 -1.03 18.98 -2.98
CA LEU A 49 -0.04 20.04 -2.76
C LEU A 49 -0.71 21.36 -2.33
N ILE A 50 -1.76 21.79 -3.03
CA ILE A 50 -2.50 23.03 -2.70
C ILE A 50 -3.13 22.92 -1.31
N THR A 51 -3.79 21.80 -1.03
CA THR A 51 -4.39 21.57 0.30
C THR A 51 -3.36 21.41 1.40
N SER A 52 -2.14 20.93 1.11
CA SER A 52 -1.04 20.87 2.07
C SER A 52 -0.53 22.26 2.44
N LEU A 53 -0.44 23.17 1.47
CA LEU A 53 -0.14 24.59 1.75
C LEU A 53 -1.26 25.24 2.59
N SER A 54 -2.53 24.94 2.28
CA SER A 54 -3.68 25.36 3.11
C SER A 54 -3.58 24.81 4.53
N CYS A 55 -3.24 23.52 4.69
CA CYS A 55 -3.08 22.88 6.00
C CYS A 55 -1.94 23.54 6.80
N LEU A 56 -0.80 23.82 6.17
CA LEU A 56 0.32 24.52 6.79
C LEU A 56 -0.09 25.92 7.25
N TYR A 57 -0.78 26.69 6.40
CA TYR A 57 -1.32 28.00 6.76
C TYR A 57 -2.32 27.91 7.92
N GLY A 58 -3.21 26.91 7.87
CA GLY A 58 -4.17 26.59 8.93
C GLY A 58 -3.50 26.23 10.26
N ALA A 59 -2.37 25.53 10.22
CA ALA A 59 -1.59 25.17 11.40
C ALA A 59 -0.92 26.41 12.03
N VAL A 60 -0.31 27.29 11.21
CA VAL A 60 0.30 28.54 11.69
C VAL A 60 -0.73 29.50 12.29
N LYS A 61 -1.92 29.59 11.68
CA LYS A 61 -3.02 30.46 12.16
C LYS A 61 -4.00 29.79 13.10
N TYR A 62 -3.80 28.51 13.44
CA TYR A 62 -4.68 27.70 14.30
C TYR A 62 -6.16 27.70 13.86
N ARG A 63 -6.44 27.72 12.55
CA ARG A 63 -7.81 27.75 11.98
C ARG A 63 -8.20 26.39 11.40
N LYS A 64 -9.17 25.71 12.03
CA LYS A 64 -9.65 24.37 11.65
C LYS A 64 -10.19 24.24 10.21
N MET A 65 -10.78 25.30 9.66
CA MET A 65 -11.37 25.28 8.31
C MET A 65 -10.35 25.03 7.20
N TYR A 66 -9.10 25.46 7.37
CA TYR A 66 -8.06 25.28 6.34
C TYR A 66 -7.42 23.89 6.38
N ILE A 67 -7.57 23.17 7.50
CA ILE A 67 -7.02 21.82 7.71
C ILE A 67 -8.01 20.77 7.21
N TRP A 68 -9.31 21.01 7.34
CA TRP A 68 -10.34 20.01 7.00
C TRP A 68 -10.29 19.48 5.55
N PRO A 69 -10.10 20.32 4.51
CA PRO A 69 -10.00 19.83 3.12
C PRO A 69 -8.81 18.90 2.88
N TRP A 70 -7.75 18.99 3.69
CA TRP A 70 -6.55 18.18 3.53
C TRP A 70 -6.81 16.68 3.74
N PHE A 71 -7.73 16.33 4.65
CA PHE A 71 -8.10 14.93 4.86
C PHE A 71 -8.80 14.32 3.64
N PHE A 72 -9.60 15.11 2.92
CA PHE A 72 -10.31 14.66 1.71
C PHE A 72 -9.40 14.46 0.51
N THR A 73 -8.23 15.12 0.48
CA THR A 73 -7.25 14.88 -0.59
C THR A 73 -6.28 13.78 -0.21
N CYS A 74 -5.91 13.66 1.08
CA CYS A 74 -4.97 12.64 1.55
C CYS A 74 -5.52 11.21 1.42
N ALA A 75 -6.77 10.96 1.84
CA ALA A 75 -7.32 9.60 1.84
C ALA A 75 -7.48 8.99 0.42
N PRO A 76 -8.06 9.70 -0.58
CA PRO A 76 -8.09 9.22 -1.95
C PRO A 76 -6.70 9.07 -2.56
N LEU A 77 -5.74 9.94 -2.21
CA LEU A 77 -4.37 9.83 -2.69
C LEU A 77 -3.74 8.50 -2.23
N ILE A 78 -3.86 8.15 -0.94
CA ILE A 78 -3.36 6.87 -0.41
C ILE A 78 -4.06 5.67 -1.08
N CYS A 79 -5.38 5.75 -1.26
CA CYS A 79 -6.13 4.67 -1.92
C CYS A 79 -5.67 4.49 -3.38
N MET A 80 -5.50 5.59 -4.11
CA MET A 80 -5.12 5.57 -5.52
C MET A 80 -3.66 5.14 -5.73
N THR A 81 -2.72 5.58 -4.88
CA THR A 81 -1.33 5.11 -4.97
C THR A 81 -1.21 3.63 -4.57
N THR A 82 -2.04 3.15 -3.65
CA THR A 82 -2.12 1.71 -3.34
C THR A 82 -2.68 0.92 -4.52
N ALA A 83 -3.78 1.37 -5.13
CA ALA A 83 -4.35 0.73 -6.31
C ALA A 83 -3.35 0.71 -7.50
N TYR A 84 -2.60 1.80 -7.68
CA TYR A 84 -1.52 1.89 -8.65
C TYR A 84 -0.42 0.85 -8.40
N ALA A 85 0.05 0.72 -7.17
CA ALA A 85 1.05 -0.28 -6.80
C ALA A 85 0.56 -1.71 -7.06
N VAL A 86 -0.69 -2.03 -6.67
CA VAL A 86 -1.28 -3.37 -6.91
C VAL A 86 -1.41 -3.67 -8.41
N LEU A 87 -1.79 -2.69 -9.22
CA LEU A 87 -1.86 -2.85 -10.68
C LEU A 87 -0.48 -3.12 -11.28
N TRP A 88 0.57 -2.46 -10.79
CA TRP A 88 1.94 -2.73 -11.24
C TRP A 88 2.47 -4.09 -10.77
N TRP A 89 2.19 -4.48 -9.53
CA TRP A 89 2.65 -5.76 -8.99
C TRP A 89 1.93 -6.96 -9.61
N SER A 90 0.67 -6.80 -10.02
CA SER A 90 -0.08 -7.82 -10.74
C SER A 90 0.27 -7.93 -12.23
N GLY A 91 0.99 -6.93 -12.78
CA GLY A 91 1.27 -6.80 -14.20
C GLY A 91 2.38 -7.69 -14.75
N ASP A 92 3.10 -8.45 -13.93
CA ASP A 92 4.28 -9.23 -14.35
C ASP A 92 5.33 -8.37 -15.09
N ILE A 93 5.40 -7.07 -14.76
CA ILE A 93 6.37 -6.14 -15.33
C ILE A 93 7.56 -6.10 -14.37
N PHE A 94 8.57 -6.93 -14.67
CA PHE A 94 9.86 -6.91 -13.97
C PHE A 94 10.77 -5.81 -14.54
N ASN A 95 11.68 -5.28 -13.69
CA ASN A 95 12.70 -4.23 -13.92
C ASN A 95 12.42 -2.87 -13.25
N GLU A 96 13.01 -1.78 -13.76
CA GLU A 96 13.08 -0.43 -13.17
C GLU A 96 11.72 0.17 -12.81
N GLN A 97 10.67 -0.18 -13.56
CA GLN A 97 9.29 0.28 -13.31
C GLN A 97 8.71 -0.31 -12.02
N LEU A 98 9.09 -1.55 -11.66
CA LEU A 98 8.72 -2.14 -10.37
C LEU A 98 9.38 -1.37 -9.23
N THR A 99 10.67 -1.08 -9.33
CA THR A 99 11.40 -0.33 -8.31
C THR A 99 10.83 1.08 -8.11
N PHE A 100 10.49 1.77 -9.21
CA PHE A 100 9.89 3.09 -9.15
C PHE A 100 8.50 3.06 -8.48
N SER A 101 7.64 2.09 -8.86
CA SER A 101 6.31 1.95 -8.25
C SER A 101 6.36 1.56 -6.76
N VAL A 102 7.33 0.73 -6.35
CA VAL A 102 7.54 0.40 -4.93
C VAL A 102 8.04 1.63 -4.16
N ALA A 103 8.99 2.39 -4.71
CA ALA A 103 9.47 3.62 -4.09
C ALA A 103 8.35 4.65 -3.95
N GLU A 104 7.55 4.85 -5.00
CA GLU A 104 6.39 5.73 -5.00
C GLU A 104 5.34 5.28 -3.97
N PHE A 105 5.08 3.98 -3.87
CA PHE A 105 4.18 3.41 -2.87
C PHE A 105 4.67 3.63 -1.45
N VAL A 106 5.95 3.36 -1.16
CA VAL A 106 6.52 3.53 0.18
C VAL A 106 6.53 5.02 0.55
N MET A 107 6.99 5.89 -0.34
CA MET A 107 7.01 7.33 -0.10
C MET A 107 5.60 7.88 0.08
N SER A 108 4.64 7.46 -0.75
CA SER A 108 3.26 7.93 -0.63
C SER A 108 2.56 7.36 0.60
N CYS A 109 2.60 6.05 0.82
CA CYS A 109 1.85 5.40 1.90
C CYS A 109 2.51 5.63 3.27
N CYS A 110 3.82 5.44 3.40
CA CYS A 110 4.49 5.55 4.71
C CYS A 110 4.57 7.00 5.16
N ILE A 111 4.98 7.93 4.28
CA ILE A 111 5.12 9.34 4.65
C ILE A 111 3.74 9.99 4.82
N ASN A 112 2.85 9.87 3.83
CA ASN A 112 1.53 10.51 3.96
C ASN A 112 0.68 9.83 5.03
N GLY A 113 0.82 8.53 5.25
CA GLY A 113 0.13 7.82 6.33
C GLY A 113 0.54 8.32 7.72
N VAL A 114 1.85 8.47 7.98
CA VAL A 114 2.34 9.05 9.24
C VAL A 114 1.91 10.51 9.38
N CYS A 115 2.00 11.30 8.31
CA CYS A 115 1.51 12.68 8.29
C CYS A 115 0.00 12.76 8.61
N LEU A 116 -0.81 11.84 8.07
CA LEU A 116 -2.25 11.79 8.34
C LEU A 116 -2.51 11.61 9.83
N ILE A 117 -1.82 10.68 10.48
CA ILE A 117 -1.95 10.44 11.93
C ILE A 117 -1.56 11.70 12.72
N ILE A 118 -0.44 12.34 12.39
CA ILE A 118 0.03 13.55 13.09
C ILE A 118 -0.96 14.71 12.92
N VAL A 119 -1.42 14.97 11.69
CA VAL A 119 -2.39 16.03 11.39
C VAL A 119 -3.76 15.72 12.02
N LEU A 120 -4.16 14.45 12.08
CA LEU A 120 -5.37 14.02 12.79
C LEU A 120 -5.27 14.33 14.28
N PHE A 121 -4.18 13.97 14.95
CA PHE A 121 -3.96 14.32 16.35
C PHE A 121 -3.99 15.84 16.58
N PHE A 122 -3.33 16.61 15.70
CA PHE A 122 -3.35 18.07 15.76
C PHE A 122 -4.76 18.64 15.56
N TYR A 123 -5.51 18.12 14.60
CA TYR A 123 -6.89 18.52 14.34
C TYR A 123 -7.81 18.20 15.53
N CYS A 124 -7.72 16.99 16.08
CA CYS A 124 -8.51 16.61 17.24
C CYS A 124 -8.13 17.40 18.50
N ARG A 125 -6.86 17.81 18.63
CA ARG A 125 -6.42 18.75 19.66
C ARG A 125 -7.04 20.13 19.48
N LEU A 126 -7.10 20.65 18.25
CA LEU A 126 -7.78 21.91 17.92
C LEU A 126 -9.30 21.84 18.12
N ALA A 127 -9.90 20.68 17.89
CA ALA A 127 -11.33 20.45 18.08
C ALA A 127 -11.71 20.35 19.57
N GLY A 128 -10.74 20.23 20.48
CA GLY A 128 -10.99 20.07 21.92
C GLY A 128 -11.36 18.65 22.35
N ASN A 129 -11.32 17.67 21.45
CA ASN A 129 -11.72 16.29 21.76
C ASN A 129 -10.67 15.49 22.55
N PHE A 130 -9.39 15.92 22.58
CA PHE A 130 -8.31 15.27 23.34
C PHE A 130 -7.75 16.11 24.48
N THR A 131 -8.40 17.21 24.87
CA THR A 131 -8.05 17.88 26.11
C THR A 131 -8.65 17.08 27.26
N SER A 132 -7.80 16.27 27.89
CA SER A 132 -8.00 15.76 29.24
C SER A 132 -8.73 16.79 30.12
N ASN A 133 -9.85 16.37 30.72
CA ASN A 133 -10.65 17.15 31.66
C ASN A 133 -9.91 17.44 32.98
N VAL A 134 -8.60 17.24 33.08
CA VAL A 134 -7.81 17.78 34.18
C VAL A 134 -7.63 19.27 33.90
N PRO A 135 -8.31 20.17 34.64
CA PRO A 135 -8.06 21.59 34.49
C PRO A 135 -6.59 21.81 34.82
N ARG A 136 -5.80 22.20 33.81
CA ARG A 136 -4.41 22.63 34.02
C ARG A 136 -4.48 23.77 35.02
N HIS A 137 -4.10 23.46 36.26
CA HIS A 137 -4.36 24.24 37.46
C HIS A 137 -4.44 25.74 37.19
N SER A 138 -5.62 26.29 37.45
CA SER A 138 -5.84 27.70 37.76
C SER A 138 -4.99 28.08 38.98
N HIS A 139 -3.68 28.28 38.77
CA HIS A 139 -2.75 28.68 39.83
C HIS A 139 -2.44 30.18 39.81
N LYS A 140 -3.09 30.96 38.92
CA LYS A 140 -2.82 32.41 38.80
C LYS A 140 -3.87 33.35 39.41
N HIS A 141 -5.04 32.89 39.87
CA HIS A 141 -6.05 33.80 40.45
C HIS A 141 -6.20 33.77 41.98
N ARG A 142 -5.53 32.87 42.71
CA ARG A 142 -5.64 32.77 44.18
C ARG A 142 -4.51 33.48 44.94
N ARG A 143 -4.03 34.64 44.48
CA ARG A 143 -3.17 35.54 45.27
C ARG A 143 -3.69 36.97 45.42
N LYS A 144 -4.80 37.37 44.79
CA LYS A 144 -5.34 38.74 44.90
C LYS A 144 -6.56 38.92 45.81
N ARG A 145 -7.13 37.86 46.40
CA ARG A 145 -8.37 37.95 47.20
C ARG A 145 -8.20 37.69 48.71
N LYS A 146 -7.00 37.88 49.26
CA LYS A 146 -6.75 37.80 50.72
C LYS A 146 -5.98 39.02 51.27
N ARG A 147 -6.22 40.20 50.68
CA ARG A 147 -5.64 41.49 51.12
C ARG A 147 -6.65 42.65 51.17
N ARG A 148 -7.96 42.36 51.21
CA ARG A 148 -9.02 43.38 51.30
C ARG A 148 -10.08 43.02 52.34
N HIS A 149 -9.65 42.67 53.55
CA HIS A 149 -10.56 42.53 54.69
C HIS A 149 -9.82 42.80 56.01
N THR A 150 -9.13 43.92 56.07
CA THR A 150 -8.66 44.57 57.30
C THR A 150 -8.49 46.03 56.90
N GLU A 151 -8.97 46.97 57.70
CA GLU A 151 -9.19 48.40 57.38
C GLU A 151 -10.56 48.75 56.78
N GLN A 152 -11.61 48.50 57.55
CA GLN A 152 -12.80 49.37 57.58
C GLN A 152 -13.30 49.43 59.01
N LEU A 153 -12.72 50.33 59.82
CA LEU A 153 -13.28 50.76 61.10
C LEU A 153 -12.52 51.99 61.65
N PHE A 154 -12.96 53.19 61.26
CA PHE A 154 -13.14 54.40 62.09
C PHE A 154 -13.53 55.58 61.17
N ILE A 155 -14.75 56.15 61.28
CA ILE A 155 -15.08 57.47 61.88
C ILE A 155 -14.29 58.63 61.23
N MET A 156 -14.79 59.76 60.72
CA MET A 156 -16.08 60.41 60.39
C MET A 156 -15.70 61.72 59.60
N PRO A 157 -16.61 62.66 59.25
CA PRO A 157 -16.41 63.64 58.16
C PRO A 157 -16.04 65.07 58.63
N SER A 158 -15.49 65.90 57.74
CA SER A 158 -15.68 67.37 57.71
C SER A 158 -15.21 68.00 56.39
N PRO A 159 -15.74 69.18 55.94
CA PRO A 159 -15.66 69.66 54.56
C PRO A 159 -14.79 70.93 54.34
N VAL A 160 -14.81 71.42 53.08
CA VAL A 160 -14.46 72.77 52.51
C VAL A 160 -12.96 73.05 52.16
N PRO A 161 -12.61 74.00 51.25
CA PRO A 161 -12.07 73.73 49.90
C PRO A 161 -10.86 74.65 49.48
N ILE A 162 -10.59 74.73 48.16
CA ILE A 162 -9.85 75.78 47.40
C ILE A 162 -8.37 75.47 47.09
N ALA A 163 -8.05 75.30 45.79
CA ALA A 163 -7.12 76.11 44.99
C ALA A 163 -6.56 75.31 43.78
N GLU A 164 -6.80 75.84 42.58
CA GLU A 164 -6.08 75.59 41.32
C GLU A 164 -4.62 76.16 41.37
N PRO A 165 -3.86 76.27 40.26
CA PRO A 165 -3.47 75.33 39.19
C PRO A 165 -1.93 75.31 39.02
N SER A 166 -1.41 74.63 37.98
CA SER A 166 -0.40 75.14 37.02
C SER A 166 0.82 74.26 36.69
N VAL A 167 1.23 74.42 35.41
CA VAL A 167 2.55 74.22 34.79
C VAL A 167 2.92 72.82 34.25
N ALA A 168 2.44 72.56 33.04
CA ALA A 168 3.19 72.53 31.78
C ALA A 168 4.64 71.97 31.68
N VAL A 169 4.82 71.18 30.61
CA VAL A 169 5.89 71.20 29.56
C VAL A 169 6.61 69.85 29.35
N PRO A 170 6.79 69.40 28.08
CA PRO A 170 7.26 68.08 27.69
C PRO A 170 8.77 68.04 27.39
N VAL A 171 9.38 66.87 27.35
CA VAL A 171 10.74 66.70 26.81
C VAL A 171 10.82 65.53 25.84
N GLN A 172 11.49 65.85 24.74
CA GLN A 172 11.65 65.13 23.49
C GLN A 172 12.50 63.85 23.60
N GLN A 173 12.28 62.94 22.65
CA GLN A 173 13.28 61.97 22.19
C GLN A 173 14.49 62.70 21.55
N PRO A 174 15.69 62.09 21.40
CA PRO A 174 15.96 61.34 20.16
C PRO A 174 16.98 60.17 20.24
N TYR A 175 16.92 59.35 19.18
CA TYR A 175 17.88 58.41 18.57
C TYR A 175 19.36 58.36 19.05
N THR A 176 19.98 57.16 19.02
CA THR A 176 21.02 56.75 18.02
C THR A 176 21.70 55.39 18.32
N TYR A 177 21.68 54.51 17.30
CA TYR A 177 22.76 53.71 16.67
C TYR A 177 24.03 53.14 17.39
N TYR A 178 24.34 51.88 17.01
CA TYR A 178 25.64 51.20 16.71
C TYR A 178 26.15 50.03 17.58
N ALA A 179 26.94 49.18 16.87
CA ALA A 179 27.78 48.02 17.24
C ALA A 179 27.01 46.70 17.47
N VAL A 180 27.03 45.67 16.60
CA VAL A 180 28.13 45.03 15.83
C VAL A 180 29.37 44.80 16.67
N HIS A 181 29.43 43.64 17.31
CA HIS A 181 30.68 42.97 17.67
C HIS A 181 30.54 41.47 17.42
N GLY A 182 31.55 40.93 16.72
CA GLY A 182 31.58 39.58 16.20
C GLY A 182 31.68 38.50 17.28
N VAL A 183 31.08 37.36 16.95
CA VAL A 183 31.28 36.10 17.67
C VAL A 183 32.09 35.17 16.75
N PRO A 184 33.19 34.57 17.23
CA PRO A 184 34.01 33.68 16.41
C PRO A 184 33.29 32.35 16.15
N ALA A 185 33.63 31.74 15.03
CA ALA A 185 33.13 30.46 14.54
C ALA A 185 33.29 29.31 15.56
N PRO A 186 32.32 28.40 15.67
CA PRO A 186 32.54 27.12 16.33
C PRO A 186 33.20 26.11 15.37
N ALA A 187 34.25 25.48 15.87
CA ALA A 187 34.95 24.34 15.26
C ALA A 187 34.01 23.14 15.01
N PRO A 188 34.32 22.26 14.04
CA PRO A 188 33.49 21.09 13.76
C PRO A 188 33.53 20.08 14.90
N LEU A 189 32.36 19.82 15.49
CA LEU A 189 32.13 18.73 16.43
C LEU A 189 32.25 17.40 15.68
N LEU A 190 33.35 16.70 15.95
CA LEU A 190 33.52 15.27 15.68
C LEU A 190 32.39 14.51 16.41
N VAL A 191 31.46 13.96 15.63
CA VAL A 191 30.46 13.02 16.11
C VAL A 191 31.19 11.72 16.46
N GLN A 192 31.54 11.56 17.74
CA GLN A 192 31.83 10.24 18.29
C GLN A 192 30.50 9.47 18.33
N VAL A 193 30.37 8.50 17.43
CA VAL A 193 29.36 7.45 17.51
C VAL A 193 29.79 6.54 18.66
N GLU A 194 29.24 6.83 19.84
CA GLU A 194 29.40 6.01 21.03
C GLU A 194 28.35 4.89 20.94
N ASP A 195 28.81 3.67 20.67
CA ASP A 195 28.01 2.45 20.66
C ASP A 195 27.43 2.18 22.07
N ARG A 196 26.30 2.80 22.38
CA ARG A 196 25.46 2.43 23.53
C ARG A 196 24.52 1.30 23.15
N TYR A 197 25.07 0.10 22.98
CA TYR A 197 24.30 -1.13 23.10
C TYR A 197 24.59 -1.76 24.46
N SER A 198 23.72 -1.48 25.45
CA SER A 198 23.30 -2.41 26.52
C SER A 198 22.67 -1.60 27.66
N GLU A 199 21.55 -0.93 27.39
CA GLU A 199 20.64 -0.56 28.47
C GLU A 199 19.64 -1.71 28.63
N LYS A 200 19.68 -2.33 29.81
CA LYS A 200 18.69 -3.33 30.24
C LYS A 200 17.28 -2.78 29.96
N PRO A 201 16.38 -3.58 29.38
CA PRO A 201 15.05 -3.10 29.07
C PRO A 201 14.32 -2.64 30.34
N PRO A 202 13.50 -1.58 30.24
CA PRO A 202 12.79 -1.00 31.38
C PRO A 202 11.94 -2.03 32.16
N ASN A 203 12.11 -2.04 33.49
CA ASN A 203 11.51 -2.97 34.48
C ASN A 203 9.97 -2.90 34.64
N HIS A 204 9.23 -2.46 33.64
CA HIS A 204 7.76 -2.29 33.74
C HIS A 204 7.01 -2.95 32.58
N LEU A 205 7.58 -4.00 32.01
CA LEU A 205 6.88 -4.87 31.07
C LEU A 205 5.98 -5.85 31.86
N PRO A 206 4.73 -6.08 31.41
CA PRO A 206 3.80 -7.00 32.08
C PRO A 206 4.34 -8.44 32.10
N ALA A 207 4.08 -9.17 33.19
CA ALA A 207 4.70 -10.46 33.51
C ALA A 207 4.63 -11.52 32.39
N TRP A 208 3.57 -11.54 31.58
CA TRP A 208 3.43 -12.46 30.45
C TRP A 208 4.50 -12.28 29.35
N ARG A 209 5.21 -11.15 29.34
CA ARG A 209 6.31 -10.87 28.40
C ARG A 209 7.64 -11.45 28.87
N THR A 210 7.77 -11.83 30.14
CA THR A 210 8.95 -12.47 30.74
C THR A 210 8.89 -14.00 30.65
N GLU A 211 7.77 -14.56 30.20
CA GLU A 211 7.53 -16.01 30.13
C GLU A 211 7.91 -16.64 28.80
N TRP A 212 8.25 -15.84 27.78
CA TRP A 212 8.72 -16.38 26.51
C TRP A 212 10.19 -16.76 26.65
N PRO A 213 10.58 -18.03 26.46
CA PRO A 213 11.97 -18.40 26.41
C PRO A 213 12.65 -17.63 25.27
N ASP A 214 13.78 -16.97 25.55
CA ASP A 214 14.57 -16.21 24.56
C ASP A 214 14.98 -17.04 23.35
N VAL A 215 14.95 -18.37 23.50
CA VAL A 215 15.24 -19.35 22.48
C VAL A 215 13.94 -20.05 22.06
N PRO A 216 13.48 -19.90 20.80
CA PRO A 216 12.30 -20.61 20.32
C PRO A 216 12.51 -22.12 20.41
N ASP A 217 11.45 -22.86 20.68
CA ASP A 217 11.46 -24.31 20.87
C ASP A 217 12.26 -25.06 19.78
N ALA A 218 13.01 -26.08 20.19
CA ALA A 218 13.89 -26.84 19.30
C ALA A 218 13.16 -27.46 18.09
N GLN A 219 11.87 -27.76 18.21
CA GLN A 219 11.05 -28.23 17.09
C GLN A 219 10.76 -27.14 16.06
N LEU A 220 10.51 -25.91 16.50
CA LEU A 220 10.27 -24.77 15.61
C LEU A 220 11.53 -24.43 14.83
N GLN A 221 12.70 -24.44 15.50
CA GLN A 221 13.99 -24.24 14.84
C GLN A 221 14.26 -25.31 13.78
N ARG A 222 13.93 -26.59 14.05
CA ARG A 222 14.04 -27.67 13.06
C ARG A 222 13.10 -27.46 11.86
N LYS A 223 11.88 -26.98 12.08
CA LYS A 223 10.94 -26.63 10.99
C LYS A 223 11.45 -25.47 10.15
N LEU A 224 11.93 -24.41 10.77
CA LEU A 224 12.48 -23.24 10.06
C LEU A 224 13.69 -23.61 9.21
N LYS A 225 14.60 -24.44 9.77
CA LYS A 225 15.78 -24.94 9.05
C LYS A 225 15.41 -25.85 7.87
N ARG A 226 14.33 -26.62 7.97
CA ARG A 226 13.79 -27.41 6.85
C ARG A 226 13.20 -26.52 5.76
N HIS A 227 12.52 -25.43 6.13
CA HIS A 227 11.97 -24.48 5.16
C HIS A 227 13.09 -23.75 4.40
N MET A 228 14.09 -23.23 5.12
CA MET A 228 15.26 -22.59 4.50
C MET A 228 16.07 -23.52 3.60
N ARG A 229 16.18 -24.82 3.94
CA ARG A 229 16.82 -25.81 3.06
C ARG A 229 16.03 -26.08 1.78
N LYS A 230 14.70 -25.95 1.80
CA LYS A 230 13.87 -26.09 0.59
C LYS A 230 14.01 -24.88 -0.32
N GLU A 231 14.13 -23.67 0.25
CA GLU A 231 14.27 -22.43 -0.52
C GLU A 231 15.67 -22.24 -1.10
N MET A 232 16.72 -22.63 -0.38
CA MET A 232 18.11 -22.45 -0.86
C MET A 232 18.58 -23.49 -1.87
N GLY A 233 17.76 -24.49 -2.22
CA GLY A 233 18.15 -25.57 -3.13
C GLY A 233 19.33 -26.41 -2.61
N PRO A 234 19.72 -27.47 -3.34
CA PRO A 234 20.90 -28.25 -3.00
C PRO A 234 22.14 -27.35 -3.13
N LYS A 235 22.83 -27.12 -2.00
CA LYS A 235 24.10 -26.42 -1.95
C LYS A 235 25.13 -27.30 -2.68
N VAL A 236 25.39 -26.99 -3.94
CA VAL A 236 26.44 -27.64 -4.72
C VAL A 236 27.77 -27.19 -4.12
N GLU A 237 28.44 -28.09 -3.39
CA GLU A 237 29.83 -27.85 -3.03
C GLU A 237 30.68 -27.87 -4.30
N PRO A 238 31.57 -26.89 -4.50
CA PRO A 238 32.50 -26.94 -5.61
C PRO A 238 33.41 -28.16 -5.42
N ALA A 239 33.29 -29.13 -6.33
CA ALA A 239 34.18 -30.27 -6.37
C ALA A 239 35.62 -29.75 -6.55
N ARG A 240 36.51 -30.17 -5.65
CA ARG A 240 37.94 -29.93 -5.75
C ARG A 240 38.48 -30.81 -6.87
N ILE A 241 38.78 -30.21 -8.02
CA ILE A 241 39.27 -30.92 -9.20
C ILE A 241 40.81 -30.88 -9.15
N ASP A 242 41.40 -32.00 -8.74
CA ASP A 242 42.78 -32.35 -9.10
C ASP A 242 42.75 -33.06 -10.45
N GLY A 243 43.62 -32.59 -11.36
CA GLY A 243 43.52 -32.77 -12.80
C GLY A 243 43.26 -34.20 -13.30
N SER A 244 42.19 -34.35 -14.07
CA SER A 244 41.97 -35.50 -14.95
C SER A 244 40.91 -35.16 -16.00
N LEU A 245 41.37 -35.03 -17.25
CA LEU A 245 40.65 -35.13 -18.52
C LEU A 245 39.18 -34.66 -18.54
N ASP A 246 38.98 -33.44 -19.04
CA ASP A 246 37.67 -32.85 -19.31
C ASP A 246 36.93 -33.59 -20.42
N PHE A 247 36.18 -34.63 -20.05
CA PHE A 247 34.94 -34.93 -20.75
C PHE A 247 34.01 -33.75 -20.50
N TYR A 248 33.86 -32.88 -21.51
CA TYR A 248 32.88 -31.81 -21.54
C TYR A 248 31.48 -32.42 -21.36
N ALA A 249 31.06 -32.61 -20.11
CA ALA A 249 29.67 -32.74 -19.75
C ALA A 249 29.14 -31.30 -19.75
N PRO A 250 28.26 -30.93 -20.70
CA PRO A 250 27.72 -29.58 -20.75
C PRO A 250 27.14 -29.23 -19.39
N GLU A 251 27.42 -28.03 -18.91
CA GLU A 251 26.96 -27.56 -17.62
C GLU A 251 25.44 -27.83 -17.50
N PRO A 252 24.94 -28.27 -16.33
CA PRO A 252 23.52 -28.64 -16.14
C PRO A 252 22.51 -27.50 -16.41
N TYR A 253 23.02 -26.31 -16.74
CA TYR A 253 22.29 -25.08 -17.05
C TYR A 253 22.27 -24.69 -18.53
N ASP A 254 22.79 -25.52 -19.45
CA ASP A 254 22.58 -25.28 -20.87
C ASP A 254 21.10 -25.53 -21.23
N GLY A 255 20.34 -24.44 -21.38
CA GLY A 255 18.92 -24.44 -21.76
C GLY A 255 18.65 -24.94 -23.18
N THR A 256 19.70 -25.29 -23.92
CA THR A 256 19.74 -25.70 -25.32
C THR A 256 19.42 -27.18 -25.55
N PHE A 257 19.21 -27.97 -24.50
CA PHE A 257 18.87 -29.38 -24.68
C PHE A 257 17.45 -29.57 -25.24
N PRO A 258 17.26 -30.31 -26.35
CA PRO A 258 16.01 -30.38 -27.09
C PRO A 258 14.78 -30.78 -26.26
N TRP A 259 14.93 -31.69 -25.30
CA TRP A 259 13.81 -32.13 -24.45
C TRP A 259 13.46 -31.14 -23.34
N LYS A 260 14.42 -30.34 -22.84
CA LYS A 260 14.14 -29.23 -21.91
C LYS A 260 13.43 -28.11 -22.65
N MET A 261 13.84 -27.82 -23.88
CA MET A 261 13.22 -26.80 -24.72
C MET A 261 11.76 -27.15 -25.04
N LYS A 262 11.47 -28.43 -25.32
CA LYS A 262 10.09 -28.91 -25.50
C LYS A 262 9.23 -28.74 -24.24
N ARG A 263 9.75 -29.08 -23.05
CA ARG A 263 9.02 -28.86 -21.78
C ARG A 263 8.79 -27.38 -21.47
N ILE A 264 9.79 -26.54 -21.71
CA ILE A 264 9.68 -25.09 -21.51
C ILE A 264 8.64 -24.52 -22.48
N GLN A 265 8.68 -24.91 -23.75
CA GLN A 265 7.73 -24.49 -24.76
C GLN A 265 6.31 -24.98 -24.47
N ASP A 266 6.15 -26.22 -24.00
CA ASP A 266 4.86 -26.77 -23.57
C ASP A 266 4.32 -26.03 -22.33
N ASN A 267 5.18 -25.63 -21.39
CA ASN A 267 4.79 -24.83 -20.24
C ASN A 267 4.40 -23.40 -20.62
N TYR A 268 5.14 -22.74 -21.52
CA TYR A 268 4.76 -21.43 -22.06
C TYR A 268 3.44 -21.50 -22.83
N ARG A 269 3.23 -22.59 -23.59
CA ARG A 269 1.96 -22.83 -24.29
C ARG A 269 0.81 -22.99 -23.31
N ARG A 270 0.99 -23.75 -22.23
CA ARG A 270 -0.01 -23.91 -21.16
C ARG A 270 -0.29 -22.63 -20.38
N GLN A 271 0.71 -21.76 -20.19
CA GLN A 271 0.53 -20.46 -19.53
C GLN A 271 -0.17 -19.42 -20.43
N ARG A 272 -0.08 -19.58 -21.76
CA ARG A 272 -0.78 -18.72 -22.73
C ARG A 272 -2.20 -19.18 -23.08
N GLU A 273 -2.63 -20.36 -22.65
CA GLU A 273 -4.01 -20.80 -22.85
C GLU A 273 -4.94 -19.82 -22.12
N SER A 274 -5.69 -19.02 -22.87
CA SER A 274 -6.62 -18.06 -22.27
C SER A 274 -7.69 -18.80 -21.46
N PRO A 275 -8.31 -18.18 -20.44
CA PRO A 275 -9.39 -18.82 -19.68
C PRO A 275 -10.52 -19.34 -20.59
N ALA A 276 -10.82 -18.63 -21.68
CA ALA A 276 -11.80 -19.06 -22.68
C ALA A 276 -11.35 -20.32 -23.44
N GLU A 277 -10.06 -20.42 -23.79
CA GLU A 277 -9.49 -21.59 -24.46
C GLU A 277 -9.47 -22.81 -23.53
N LYS A 278 -9.22 -22.60 -22.23
CA LYS A 278 -9.30 -23.66 -21.22
C LYS A 278 -10.72 -24.18 -21.05
N ILE A 279 -11.72 -23.29 -21.04
CA ILE A 279 -13.14 -23.67 -20.98
C ILE A 279 -13.53 -24.41 -22.26
N ALA A 280 -13.15 -23.91 -23.43
CA ALA A 280 -13.40 -24.56 -24.71
C ALA A 280 -12.77 -25.96 -24.76
N LYS A 281 -11.54 -26.11 -24.26
CA LYS A 281 -10.85 -27.40 -24.18
C LYS A 281 -11.58 -28.39 -23.27
N MET A 282 -11.97 -27.97 -22.06
CA MET A 282 -12.78 -28.81 -21.16
C MET A 282 -14.13 -29.20 -21.76
N TYR A 283 -14.74 -28.27 -22.51
CA TYR A 283 -15.99 -28.51 -23.22
C TYR A 283 -15.81 -29.54 -24.34
N TYR A 284 -14.88 -29.32 -25.27
CA TYR A 284 -14.67 -30.23 -26.41
C TYR A 284 -14.03 -31.57 -26.01
N GLU A 285 -13.40 -31.67 -24.84
CA GLU A 285 -12.99 -32.95 -24.25
C GLU A 285 -14.22 -33.79 -23.85
N HIS A 286 -15.29 -33.15 -23.41
CA HIS A 286 -16.56 -33.82 -23.11
C HIS A 286 -17.47 -33.96 -24.34
N TRP A 287 -17.45 -33.04 -25.30
CA TRP A 287 -18.31 -33.05 -26.48
C TRP A 287 -17.49 -32.91 -27.77
N PRO A 288 -16.67 -33.92 -28.13
CA PRO A 288 -15.83 -33.86 -29.32
C PRO A 288 -16.65 -33.66 -30.60
N GLU A 289 -17.90 -34.14 -30.62
CA GLU A 289 -18.82 -34.03 -31.74
C GLU A 289 -19.16 -32.58 -32.13
N GLU A 290 -19.03 -31.62 -31.20
CA GLU A 290 -19.38 -30.21 -31.44
C GLU A 290 -18.26 -29.38 -32.04
N LEU A 291 -17.09 -29.97 -32.30
CA LEU A 291 -15.98 -29.26 -32.96
C LEU A 291 -16.43 -28.70 -34.33
N PRO A 292 -16.08 -27.43 -34.65
CA PRO A 292 -16.63 -26.70 -35.80
C PRO A 292 -16.26 -27.29 -37.17
N ASN A 293 -15.32 -28.23 -37.25
CA ASN A 293 -14.81 -28.80 -38.50
C ASN A 293 -15.11 -30.30 -38.69
N ILE A 294 -15.95 -30.91 -37.86
CA ILE A 294 -16.26 -32.33 -37.99
C ILE A 294 -17.35 -32.56 -39.06
N PRO A 295 -17.12 -33.46 -40.04
CA PRO A 295 -18.14 -33.87 -41.01
C PRO A 295 -19.41 -34.41 -40.33
N LYS A 296 -20.59 -34.10 -40.86
CA LYS A 296 -21.88 -34.52 -40.26
C LYS A 296 -21.98 -36.02 -40.00
N SER A 297 -21.43 -36.86 -40.88
CA SER A 297 -21.42 -38.32 -40.72
C SER A 297 -20.58 -38.77 -39.51
N MET A 298 -19.40 -38.18 -39.32
CA MET A 298 -18.53 -38.44 -38.18
C MET A 298 -19.16 -37.96 -36.88
N ARG A 299 -19.85 -36.82 -36.90
CA ARG A 299 -20.60 -36.29 -35.75
C ARG A 299 -21.68 -37.26 -35.28
N GLN A 300 -22.40 -37.90 -36.20
CA GLN A 300 -23.44 -38.88 -35.87
C GLN A 300 -22.85 -40.18 -35.29
N ASN A 301 -21.71 -40.64 -35.82
CA ASN A 301 -21.01 -41.82 -35.30
C ASN A 301 -20.53 -41.58 -33.85
N LEU A 302 -19.90 -40.44 -33.57
CA LEU A 302 -19.43 -40.08 -32.23
C LEU A 302 -20.57 -40.03 -31.20
N ARG A 303 -21.74 -39.49 -31.58
CA ARG A 303 -22.93 -39.50 -30.72
C ARG A 303 -23.41 -40.91 -30.43
N THR A 304 -23.48 -41.75 -31.46
CA THR A 304 -23.95 -43.15 -31.32
C THR A 304 -22.99 -43.97 -30.46
N GLU A 305 -21.68 -43.76 -30.59
CA GLU A 305 -20.65 -44.45 -29.81
C GLU A 305 -20.68 -44.04 -28.34
N ARG A 306 -20.93 -42.75 -28.07
CA ARG A 306 -21.13 -42.24 -26.72
C ARG A 306 -22.37 -42.83 -26.05
N GLU A 307 -23.52 -42.83 -26.73
CA GLU A 307 -24.77 -43.42 -26.21
C GLU A 307 -24.56 -44.90 -25.85
N ARG A 308 -23.89 -45.67 -26.71
CA ARG A 308 -23.54 -47.07 -26.42
C ARG A 308 -22.65 -47.23 -25.19
N THR A 309 -21.66 -46.34 -25.02
CA THR A 309 -20.74 -46.38 -23.89
C THR A 309 -21.45 -46.02 -22.58
N GLU A 310 -22.34 -45.02 -22.61
CA GLU A 310 -23.16 -44.62 -21.46
C GLU A 310 -24.13 -45.72 -21.04
N ASP A 311 -24.78 -46.39 -22.00
CA ASP A 311 -25.64 -47.54 -21.74
C ASP A 311 -24.85 -48.71 -21.15
N GLN A 312 -23.66 -49.00 -21.67
CA GLN A 312 -22.78 -50.03 -21.13
C GLN A 312 -22.39 -49.75 -19.67
N MET A 313 -22.00 -48.50 -19.36
CA MET A 313 -21.67 -48.11 -17.99
C MET A 313 -22.88 -48.20 -17.05
N ARG A 314 -24.10 -47.88 -17.51
CA ARG A 314 -25.33 -48.05 -16.73
C ARG A 314 -25.60 -49.52 -16.41
N HIS A 315 -25.44 -50.40 -17.40
CA HIS A 315 -25.60 -51.84 -17.20
C HIS A 315 -24.56 -52.42 -16.23
N GLU A 316 -23.29 -52.04 -16.36
CA GLU A 316 -22.24 -52.46 -15.43
C GLU A 316 -22.46 -51.92 -14.01
N GLY A 317 -22.93 -50.68 -13.87
CA GLY A 317 -23.29 -50.08 -12.59
C GLY A 317 -24.41 -50.85 -11.87
N LEU A 318 -25.46 -51.24 -12.61
CA LEU A 318 -26.57 -52.04 -12.09
C LEU A 318 -26.16 -53.46 -11.69
N GLN A 319 -25.23 -54.08 -12.42
CA GLN A 319 -24.68 -55.39 -12.04
C GLN A 319 -23.83 -55.30 -10.76
N LYS A 320 -23.06 -54.22 -10.59
CA LYS A 320 -22.27 -54.02 -9.36
C LYS A 320 -23.15 -53.78 -8.14
N THR A 321 -24.23 -53.00 -8.25
CA THR A 321 -25.13 -52.74 -7.11
C THR A 321 -25.93 -53.99 -6.72
N THR A 322 -26.34 -54.81 -7.67
CA THR A 322 -27.03 -56.08 -7.37
C THR A 322 -26.13 -57.10 -6.68
N ASN A 323 -24.85 -57.16 -7.04
CA ASN A 323 -23.85 -58.03 -6.39
C ASN A 323 -23.45 -57.59 -4.96
N ILE A 324 -23.74 -56.35 -4.54
CA ILE A 324 -23.43 -55.85 -3.18
C ILE A 324 -24.58 -56.15 -2.20
N ILE A 325 -25.80 -56.36 -2.71
CA ILE A 325 -27.02 -56.57 -1.90
C ILE A 325 -27.30 -58.07 -1.66
N SER A 326 -26.58 -58.95 -2.37
CA SER A 326 -26.58 -60.41 -2.15
C SER A 326 -25.42 -60.81 -1.25
#